data_AF-A0A6V8NJD9-F1
#
_entry.id   AF-A0A6V8NJD9-F1
#
_cell.length_a   1.000
_cell.length_b   1.000
_cell.length_c   1.000
_cell.angle_alpha   90.00
_cell.angle_beta   90.00
_cell.angle_gamma   90.00
#
_symmetry.space_group_name_H-M   'P 1'
#
loop_
_entity.id
_entity.type
_entity.pdbx_description
1 polymer ?
#
loop_
_entity_poly.entity_id
_entity_poly.type
_entity_poly.pdbx_seq_one_letter_code
_entity_poly.pdbx_strand_id
1 'polypeptide(L)' 'MAVLETTDLTIRFGGLIAVSKFNISLEGGELVGDWP' A
#
# COMPACT_ATOMS: atom_id res chain seq x y z
N MET A 1 -0.09 -9.41 -14.70
CA MET A 1 -1.18 -9.74 -13.75
C MET A 1 -0.70 -9.28 -12.39
N ALA A 2 -1.47 -8.41 -11.72
CA ALA A 2 -1.08 -7.88 -10.43
C ALA A 2 -0.92 -9.01 -9.41
N VAL A 3 0.20 -9.00 -8.69
CA VAL A 3 0.50 -9.93 -7.59
C VAL A 3 0.01 -9.36 -6.26
N LEU A 4 -0.02 -8.03 -6.13
CA LEU A 4 -0.63 -7.34 -5.00
C LEU A 4 -1.40 -6.13 -5.52
N GLU A 5 -2.65 -6.02 -5.10
CA GLU A 5 -3.51 -4.89 -5.44
C GLU A 5 -4.21 -4.41 -4.17
N THR A 6 -4.28 -3.10 -4.01
CA THR A 6 -4.99 -2.47 -2.91
C THR A 6 -5.61 -1.17 -3.40
N THR A 7 -6.90 -1.00 -3.12
CA THR A 7 -7.67 0.19 -3.47
C THR A 7 -8.22 0.83 -2.21
N ASP A 8 -8.06 2.15 -2.07
CA ASP A 8 -8.58 2.98 -0.98
C ASP A 8 -8.24 2.51 0.45
N LEU A 9 -7.06 1.90 0.66
CA LEU A 9 -6.64 1.45 1.98
C LEU A 9 -6.48 2.62 2.96
N THR A 10 -7.16 2.50 4.09
CA THR A 10 -7.07 3.46 5.20
C THR A 10 -6.76 2.71 6.49
N ILE A 11 -5.67 3.07 7.16
CA ILE A 11 -5.25 2.49 8.44
C ILE A 11 -5.39 3.57 9.53
N ARG A 12 -6.03 3.22 10.65
CA ARG A 12 -6.31 4.12 11.77
C ARG A 12 -5.83 3.52 13.08
N PHE A 13 -5.28 4.36 13.95
CA PHE A 13 -4.92 4.02 15.32
C PHE A 13 -5.54 5.05 16.27
N GLY A 14 -6.59 4.63 16.99
CA GLY A 14 -7.42 5.56 17.78
C GLY A 14 -8.04 6.65 16.88
N GLY A 15 -7.79 7.91 17.23
CA GLY A 15 -8.24 9.07 16.44
C GLY A 15 -7.32 9.46 15.27
N LEU A 16 -6.19 8.78 15.09
CA LEU A 16 -5.17 9.13 14.09
C LEU A 16 -5.33 8.29 12.82
N ILE A 17 -5.02 8.90 11.68
CA ILE A 17 -4.95 8.24 10.37
C ILE A 17 -3.48 8.00 10.04
N ALA A 18 -3.06 6.73 10.01
CA ALA A 18 -1.70 6.32 9.67
C ALA A 18 -1.51 6.09 8.17
N VAL A 19 -2.55 5.63 7.47
CA VAL A 19 -2.59 5.50 6.02
C VAL A 19 -3.96 5.98 5.56
N SER A 20 -4.03 6.76 4.47
CA SER A 20 -5.27 7.36 3.99
C SER A 20 -5.41 7.17 2.49
N LYS A 21 -6.50 6.52 2.05
CA LYS A 21 -6.83 6.31 0.62
C LYS A 21 -5.65 5.83 -0.22
N PHE A 22 -4.89 4.88 0.32
CA PHE A 22 -3.72 4.35 -0.34
C PHE A 22 -4.11 3.36 -1.43
N ASN A 23 -3.58 3.58 -2.62
CA ASN A 23 -3.82 2.77 -3.80
C ASN A 23 -2.47 2.26 -4.31
N ILE A 24 -2.32 0.93 -4.45
CA ILE A 24 -1.12 0.31 -5.00
C ILE A 24 -1.50 -0.89 -5.86
N SER A 25 -0.81 -1.04 -6.99
CA SER A 25 -0.85 -2.24 -7.84
C SER A 25 0.60 -2.63 -8.10
N LEU A 26 0.95 -3.85 -7.76
CA LEU A 26 2.29 -4.41 -7.94
C LEU A 26 2.23 -5.59 -8.89
N GLU A 27 3.10 -5.58 -9.88
CA GLU A 27 3.24 -6.66 -10.84
C GLU A 27 4.37 -7.64 -10.45
N GLY A 28 4.30 -8.85 -10.99
CA GLY A 28 5.31 -9.87 -10.74
C GLY A 28 6.68 -9.44 -11.27
N GLY A 29 7.69 -9.42 -10.39
CA GLY A 29 9.06 -9.02 -10.73
C GLY A 29 9.40 -7.57 -10.40
N GLU A 30 8.43 -6.78 -9.92
CA GLU A 30 8.71 -5.43 -9.39
C GLU A 30 9.40 -5.51 -8.02
N LEU A 31 10.48 -4.73 -7.87
CA LEU A 31 11.15 -4.55 -6.59
C LEU A 31 10.43 -3.46 -5.81
N VAL A 32 9.98 -3.79 -4.60
CA VAL A 32 9.19 -2.88 -3.77
C VAL A 32 9.83 -2.76 -2.41
N GLY A 33 10.23 -1.53 -2.07
CA GLY A 33 11.01 -1.19 -0.90
C GLY A 33 12.52 -1.19 -1.19
N ASP A 34 13.19 -0.07 -0.87
CA ASP A 34 14.65 0.08 -0.73
C ASP A 34 14.93 1.50 -0.13
N TRP A 35 15.30 1.64 1.16
CA TRP A 35 16.64 1.95 1.76
C TRP A 35 16.62 3.33 2.47
N PRO A 36 17.38 3.60 3.56
CA PRO A 36 17.72 2.80 4.75
C PRO A 36 16.74 2.97 5.93
#